data_AF-A0ABD1CXN9-F1
#
_entry.id   AF-A0ABD1CXN9-F1
#
_cell.length_a   1.000
_cell.length_b   1.000
_cell.length_c   1.000
_cell.angle_alpha   90.00
_cell.angle_beta   90.00
_cell.angle_gamma   90.00
#
_symmetry.space_group_name_H-M   'P 1'
#
loop_
_entity.id
_entity.type
_entity.pdbx_description
1 polymer ?
#
loop_
_entity_poly.entity_id
_entity_poly.type
_entity_poly.pdbx_seq_one_letter_code
_entity_poly.pdbx_strand_id
1 'polypeptide(L)'
;MLGQNLLAAYNNCRVEYNADQETFNAIKNGDFSIRTPLVECLGECVVKKVGFMNDDLSFNKDIIVKFVSRFLKPEDSESIYTKCTQDVAPVLCATAYEVYQCIYENAVDKWGTRRRG
;
A
#
# COMPACT_ATOMS: atom_id res chain seq x y z
N MET A 1 -0.73 15.38 -6.17
CA MET A 1 -0.60 15.58 -4.71
C MET A 1 -0.94 14.28 -3.94
N LEU A 2 -0.47 13.11 -4.38
CA LEU A 2 -0.69 11.83 -3.68
C LEU A 2 0.34 11.58 -2.56
N GLY A 3 1.55 12.16 -2.66
CA GLY A 3 2.60 12.02 -1.64
C GLY A 3 2.30 12.73 -0.32
N GLN A 4 1.58 13.86 -0.33
CA GLN A 4 1.11 14.53 0.88
C GLN A 4 -0.01 13.72 1.56
N ASN A 5 -0.91 13.11 0.77
CA ASN A 5 -1.97 12.25 1.28
C ASN A 5 -1.42 10.97 1.92
N LEU A 6 -0.35 10.39 1.37
CA LEU A 6 0.28 9.19 1.91
C LEU A 6 0.92 9.45 3.29
N LEU A 7 1.71 10.52 3.44
CA LEU A 7 2.32 10.87 4.74
C LEU A 7 1.27 11.19 5.81
N ALA A 8 0.20 11.91 5.43
CA ALA A 8 -0.90 12.20 6.34
C ALA A 8 -1.65 10.91 6.76
N ALA A 9 -1.91 10.00 5.81
CA ALA A 9 -2.51 8.70 6.10
C ALA A 9 -1.66 7.90 7.11
N TYR A 10 -0.35 7.80 6.85
CA TYR A 10 0.58 7.16 7.77
C TYR A 10 0.54 7.76 9.18
N ASN A 11 0.65 9.08 9.31
CA ASN A 11 0.63 9.75 10.62
C ASN A 11 -0.67 9.50 11.38
N ASN A 12 -1.82 9.58 10.69
CA ASN A 12 -3.12 9.31 11.30
C ASN A 12 -3.22 7.85 11.79
N CYS A 13 -2.80 6.89 10.97
CA CYS A 13 -2.84 5.47 11.33
C CYS A 13 -1.88 5.13 12.48
N ARG A 14 -0.71 5.78 12.56
CA ARG A 14 0.19 5.61 13.70
C ARG A 14 -0.47 6.00 15.02
N VAL A 15 -1.21 7.12 15.02
CA VAL A 15 -1.95 7.60 16.20
C VAL A 15 -3.11 6.66 16.53
N GLU A 16 -3.86 6.24 15.52
CA GLU A 16 -5.03 5.35 15.68
C GLU A 16 -4.67 3.99 16.30
N TYR A 17 -3.54 3.41 15.89
CA TYR A 17 -3.07 2.10 16.36
C TYR A 17 -2.04 2.17 17.48
N ASN A 18 -1.69 3.37 17.95
CA ASN A 18 -0.62 3.60 18.92
C ASN A 18 0.69 2.86 18.57
N ALA A 19 1.02 2.83 17.26
CA ALA A 19 2.23 2.17 16.80
C ALA A 19 3.46 2.95 17.23
N ASP A 20 4.46 2.23 17.76
CA ASP A 20 5.73 2.83 18.14
C ASP A 20 6.44 3.40 16.90
N GLN A 21 7.35 4.34 17.14
CA GLN A 21 7.97 5.10 16.06
C GLN A 21 8.93 4.26 15.21
N GLU A 22 9.52 3.20 15.77
CA GLU A 22 10.45 2.33 15.06
C GLU A 22 9.71 1.43 14.07
N THR A 23 8.68 0.72 14.55
CA THR A 23 7.78 -0.09 13.71
C THR A 23 7.15 0.75 12.60
N PHE A 24 6.70 1.96 12.93
CA PHE A 24 6.14 2.89 11.94
C PHE A 24 7.14 3.30 10.86
N ASN A 25 8.37 3.63 11.24
CA ASN A 25 9.41 4.05 10.29
C ASN A 25 9.83 2.91 9.37
N ALA A 26 9.92 1.68 9.89
CA ALA A 26 10.20 0.49 9.10
C ALA A 26 9.16 0.30 7.98
N ILE A 27 7.88 0.28 8.34
CA ILE A 27 6.77 0.11 7.38
C ILE A 27 6.72 1.24 6.36
N LYS A 28 6.87 2.49 6.81
CA LYS A 28 6.89 3.68 5.94
C LYS A 28 7.99 3.59 4.88
N ASN A 29 9.11 2.95 5.21
CA ASN A 29 10.25 2.78 4.30
C ASN A 29 10.13 1.52 3.42
N GLY A 30 9.06 0.73 3.55
CA GLY A 30 8.86 -0.50 2.79
C GLY A 30 9.57 -1.71 3.39
N ASP A 31 9.87 -1.69 4.69
CA ASP A 31 10.31 -2.90 5.39
C ASP A 31 9.08 -3.76 5.76
N PHE A 32 8.84 -4.76 4.92
CA PHE A 32 7.77 -5.75 5.10
C PHE A 32 8.22 -6.98 5.91
N SER A 33 9.46 -7.01 6.42
CA SER A 33 9.94 -8.14 7.23
C SER A 33 9.26 -8.21 8.60
N ILE A 34 8.74 -7.08 9.08
CA ILE A 34 7.96 -6.98 10.31
C ILE A 34 6.48 -7.20 9.98
N ARG A 35 6.02 -8.46 10.08
CA ARG A 35 4.62 -8.83 9.84
C ARG A 35 3.95 -9.29 11.13
N THR A 36 3.40 -8.34 11.88
CA THR A 36 2.54 -8.61 13.04
C THR A 36 1.10 -8.19 12.75
N PRO A 37 0.10 -8.69 13.50
CA PRO A 37 -1.29 -8.25 13.31
C PRO A 37 -1.48 -6.74 13.41
N LEU A 38 -0.68 -6.07 14.26
CA LEU A 38 -0.66 -4.61 14.36
C LEU A 38 -0.22 -3.95 13.05
N VAL A 39 0.85 -4.48 12.43
CA VAL A 39 1.38 -3.98 11.16
C VAL A 39 0.38 -4.18 10.02
N GLU A 40 -0.28 -5.35 9.99
CA GLU A 40 -1.31 -5.64 8.98
C GLU A 40 -2.45 -4.62 9.08
N CYS A 41 -2.96 -4.36 10.30
CA CYS A 41 -4.06 -3.41 10.48
C CYS A 41 -3.65 -1.95 10.27
N LEU A 42 -2.39 -1.60 10.57
CA LEU A 42 -1.83 -0.30 10.20
C LEU A 42 -1.78 -0.15 8.67
N GLY A 43 -1.39 -1.20 7.96
CA GLY A 43 -1.42 -1.27 6.50
C GLY A 43 -2.82 -1.04 5.94
N GLU A 44 -3.83 -1.74 6.49
CA GLU A 44 -5.25 -1.55 6.15
C GLU A 44 -5.69 -0.10 6.32
N CYS A 45 -5.39 0.48 7.48
CA CYS A 45 -5.71 1.86 7.77
C CYS A 45 -5.12 2.83 6.73
N VAL A 46 -3.85 2.61 6.35
CA VAL A 46 -3.19 3.47 5.38
C VAL A 46 -3.83 3.33 4.00
N VAL A 47 -4.07 2.10 3.52
CA VAL A 47 -4.67 1.90 2.19
C VAL A 47 -6.10 2.45 2.10
N LYS A 48 -6.88 2.37 3.19
CA LYS A 48 -8.20 3.01 3.28
C LYS A 48 -8.09 4.53 3.22
N LYS A 49 -7.23 5.14 4.04
CA LYS A 49 -7.09 6.61 4.07
C LYS A 49 -6.52 7.21 2.78
N VAL A 50 -5.74 6.47 2.00
CA VAL A 50 -5.29 6.92 0.67
C VAL A 50 -6.29 6.59 -0.45
N GLY A 51 -7.36 5.84 -0.13
CA GLY A 51 -8.45 5.51 -1.05
C GLY A 51 -8.20 4.29 -1.94
N PHE A 52 -7.21 3.44 -1.62
CA PHE A 52 -6.97 2.20 -2.37
C PHE A 52 -8.02 1.14 -2.04
N MET A 53 -8.55 1.18 -0.82
CA MET A 53 -9.54 0.23 -0.32
C MET A 53 -10.74 1.00 0.23
N ASN A 54 -11.93 0.53 -0.11
CA ASN A 54 -13.19 1.06 0.39
C ASN A 54 -13.58 0.37 1.72
N ASP A 55 -14.60 0.90 2.40
CA ASP A 55 -15.07 0.34 3.68
C ASP A 55 -15.72 -1.05 3.51
N ASP A 56 -16.24 -1.37 2.32
CA ASP A 56 -16.78 -2.68 1.95
C ASP A 56 -15.71 -3.70 1.56
N LEU A 57 -14.43 -3.37 1.78
CA LEU A 57 -13.26 -4.17 1.46
C LEU A 57 -12.95 -4.32 -0.04
N SER A 58 -13.67 -3.62 -0.91
CA SER A 58 -13.34 -3.56 -2.33
C SER A 58 -12.15 -2.65 -2.61
N PHE A 59 -11.35 -2.99 -3.62
CA PHE A 59 -10.20 -2.19 -4.05
C PHE A 59 -10.56 -1.21 -5.16
N ASN A 60 -10.17 0.05 -4.99
CA ASN A 60 -10.43 1.12 -5.94
C ASN A 60 -9.42 1.08 -7.11
N LYS A 61 -9.84 0.48 -8.24
CA LYS A 61 -9.04 0.35 -9.46
C LYS A 61 -8.45 1.70 -9.90
N ASP A 62 -9.28 2.72 -10.02
CA ASP A 62 -8.86 4.00 -10.61
C ASP A 62 -7.77 4.69 -9.80
N ILE A 63 -7.89 4.67 -8.46
CA ILE A 63 -6.89 5.27 -7.58
C ILE A 63 -5.59 4.48 -7.60
N ILE A 64 -5.66 3.14 -7.56
CA ILE A 64 -4.48 2.26 -7.62
C ILE A 64 -3.75 2.41 -8.96
N VAL A 65 -4.46 2.32 -10.08
CA VAL A 65 -3.87 2.46 -11.43
C VAL A 65 -3.23 3.84 -11.59
N LYS A 66 -3.89 4.91 -11.13
CA LYS A 66 -3.34 6.26 -11.15
C LYS A 66 -2.08 6.40 -10.31
N PHE A 67 -2.00 5.71 -9.17
CA PHE A 67 -0.81 5.68 -8.35
C PHE A 67 0.34 4.94 -9.04
N VAL A 68 0.08 3.73 -9.56
CA VAL A 68 1.08 2.89 -10.23
C VAL A 68 1.60 3.54 -11.52
N SER A 69 0.74 4.25 -12.27
CA SER A 69 1.10 4.99 -13.49
C SER A 69 2.12 6.11 -13.27
N ARG A 70 2.46 6.44 -12.01
CA ARG A 70 3.55 7.38 -11.69
C ARG A 70 4.93 6.73 -11.82
N PHE A 71 4.98 5.41 -11.84
CA PHE A 71 6.19 4.59 -11.85
C PHE A 71 6.28 3.73 -13.12
N LEU A 72 5.13 3.26 -13.62
CA LEU A 72 5.02 2.40 -14.79
C LEU A 72 4.15 3.05 -15.88
N LYS A 73 4.09 2.43 -17.05
CA LYS A 73 3.17 2.84 -18.11
C LYS A 73 1.72 2.47 -17.77
N PRO A 74 0.70 3.11 -18.37
CA PRO A 74 -0.70 2.82 -18.08
C PRO A 74 -1.07 1.34 -18.27
N GLU A 75 -0.62 0.70 -19.34
CA GLU A 75 -0.88 -0.72 -19.64
C GLU A 75 -0.32 -1.67 -18.55
N ASP A 76 0.86 -1.36 -18.03
CA ASP A 76 1.47 -2.11 -16.94
C ASP A 76 0.73 -1.87 -15.63
N SER A 77 0.17 -0.67 -15.44
CA SER A 77 -0.52 -0.27 -14.21
C SER A 77 -1.83 -1.03 -13.99
N GLU A 78 -2.59 -1.27 -15.06
CA GLU A 78 -3.78 -2.12 -15.00
C GLU A 78 -3.43 -3.58 -14.70
N SER A 79 -2.32 -4.06 -15.27
CA SER A 79 -1.82 -5.42 -15.03
C SER A 79 -1.40 -5.60 -13.57
N ILE A 80 -0.76 -4.59 -12.95
CA ILE A 80 -0.40 -4.62 -11.52
C ILE A 80 -1.64 -4.62 -10.63
N TYR A 81 -2.64 -3.79 -10.91
CA TYR A 81 -3.89 -3.81 -10.15
C TYR A 81 -4.49 -5.23 -10.15
N THR A 82 -4.72 -5.77 -11.35
CA THR A 82 -5.33 -7.09 -11.52
C THR A 82 -4.53 -8.17 -10.80
N LYS A 83 -3.21 -8.20 -11.01
CA LYS A 83 -2.30 -9.15 -10.35
C LYS A 83 -2.40 -9.11 -8.82
N CYS A 84 -2.50 -7.92 -8.24
CA CYS A 84 -2.45 -7.76 -6.80
C CYS A 84 -3.83 -7.91 -6.13
N THR A 85 -4.96 -7.84 -6.85
CA THR A 85 -6.30 -7.84 -6.23
C THR A 85 -7.22 -8.99 -6.65
N GLN A 86 -6.91 -9.76 -7.70
CA GLN A 86 -7.85 -10.73 -8.28
C GLN A 86 -8.11 -11.99 -7.42
N ASP A 87 -7.16 -12.39 -6.56
CA ASP A 87 -7.21 -13.67 -5.82
C ASP A 87 -7.12 -13.49 -4.29
N VAL A 88 -7.49 -12.32 -3.77
CA VAL A 88 -7.37 -12.04 -2.34
C VAL A 88 -8.61 -12.47 -1.57
N ALA A 89 -8.42 -13.34 -0.56
CA ALA A 89 -9.48 -13.67 0.39
C ALA A 89 -9.70 -12.47 1.33
N PRO A 90 -10.94 -12.18 1.78
CA PRO A 90 -11.21 -11.09 2.72
C PRO A 90 -10.78 -11.50 4.14
N VAL A 91 -9.55 -11.14 4.50
CA VAL A 91 -9.00 -11.16 5.85
C VAL A 91 -8.59 -9.72 6.15
N LEU A 92 -9.57 -8.93 6.65
CA LEU A 92 -9.51 -7.47 6.88
C LEU A 92 -8.12 -6.83 6.76
N CYS A 93 -7.29 -7.05 7.79
CA CYS A 93 -5.97 -6.45 7.90
C CYS A 93 -4.93 -7.07 6.96
N ALA A 94 -4.86 -8.40 6.90
CA ALA A 94 -3.85 -9.12 6.12
C ALA A 94 -4.03 -8.90 4.62
N THR A 95 -5.26 -8.88 4.12
CA THR A 95 -5.56 -8.66 2.70
C THR A 95 -5.08 -7.30 2.23
N ALA A 96 -5.41 -6.26 2.99
CA ALA A 96 -5.03 -4.90 2.66
C ALA A 96 -3.50 -4.72 2.63
N TYR A 97 -2.82 -5.34 3.59
CA TYR A 97 -1.37 -5.38 3.68
C TYR A 97 -0.74 -6.11 2.48
N GLU A 98 -1.22 -7.31 2.15
CA GLU A 98 -0.71 -8.13 1.04
C GLU A 98 -0.87 -7.43 -0.31
N VAL A 99 -2.02 -6.77 -0.55
CA VAL A 99 -2.22 -5.97 -1.76
C VAL A 99 -1.24 -4.80 -1.84
N TYR A 100 -1.04 -4.09 -0.73
CA TYR A 100 -0.10 -2.96 -0.70
C TYR A 100 1.34 -3.41 -0.96
N GLN A 101 1.77 -4.50 -0.32
CA GLN A 101 3.09 -5.09 -0.52
C GLN A 101 3.28 -5.49 -1.99
N CYS A 102 2.31 -6.19 -2.58
CA CYS A 102 2.36 -6.58 -3.99
C CYS A 102 2.53 -5.37 -4.93
N ILE A 103 1.78 -4.27 -4.71
CA ILE A 103 1.90 -3.04 -5.50
C ILE A 103 3.29 -2.42 -5.32
N TYR A 104 3.79 -2.35 -4.09
CA TYR A 104 5.10 -1.77 -3.78
C TYR A 104 6.23 -2.51 -4.51
N GLU A 105 6.28 -3.83 -4.37
CA GLU A 105 7.33 -4.67 -4.97
C GLU A 105 7.29 -4.67 -6.51
N ASN A 106 6.11 -4.53 -7.10
CA ASN A 106 5.97 -4.59 -8.56
C ASN A 106 6.05 -3.22 -9.26
N ALA A 107 5.79 -2.12 -8.56
CA ALA A 107 5.79 -0.78 -9.14
C ALA A 107 6.81 0.18 -8.53
N VAL A 108 6.91 0.24 -7.20
CA VAL A 108 7.69 1.27 -6.49
C VAL A 108 9.15 0.85 -6.34
N ASP A 109 9.40 -0.34 -5.80
CA ASP A 109 10.77 -0.83 -5.58
C ASP A 109 11.52 -1.00 -6.91
N LYS A 110 10.90 -1.70 -7.88
CA LYS A 110 11.44 -1.90 -9.24
C LYS A 110 11.77 -0.60 -9.95
N TRP A 111 11.00 0.47 -9.72
CA TRP A 111 11.31 1.77 -10.29
C TRP A 111 12.48 2.46 -9.58
N GLY A 112 12.58 2.31 -8.25
CA GLY A 112 13.73 2.73 -7.48
C GLY A 112 15.02 2.05 -7.91
N THR A 113 14.98 0.75 -8.22
CA THR A 113 16.12 0.01 -8.80
C THR A 113 16.46 0.50 -10.20
N ARG A 114 15.46 0.69 -11.09
CA ARG A 114 15.67 1.19 -12.47
C ARG A 114 16.29 2.59 -12.55
N ARG A 115 16.11 3.43 -11.52
CA ARG A 115 16.73 4.76 -11.46
C ARG A 115 18.15 4.80 -10.89
N ARG A 116 18.57 3.73 -10.21
CA ARG A 116 19.92 3.61 -9.65
C ARG A 116 20.88 2.84 -10.57
N GLY A 117 20.37 2.28 -11.66
CA GLY A 117 21.14 1.64 -12.72
C GLY A 117 21.36 2.54 -13.92
#